data_AF-A0A286D7U8-F1
#
_entry.id   AF-A0A286D7U8-F1
#
_cell.length_a   1.000
_cell.length_b   1.000
_cell.length_c   1.000
_cell.angle_alpha   90.00
_cell.angle_beta   90.00
_cell.angle_gamma   90.00
#
_symmetry.space_group_name_H-M   'P 1'
#
loop_
_entity.id
_entity.type
_entity.pdbx_description
1 polymer ?
#
loop_
_entity_poly.entity_id
_entity_poly.type
_entity_poly.pdbx_seq_one_letter_code
_entity_poly.pdbx_strand_id
1 'polypeptide(L)'
;MEAIDVFGPKLSAMLVALAVVYFLISFAPVWWPALKVFRTNPKLPRPLLFVAIVAALVYGVFSFLAFAVLLPVEAYGIFVAPSLETANVAYGAGLLRISGFFADYWWILVPPVQILLTWYITAQVGRRWAHICAAPPNNSFKPKPLRGSA
;
A
#
# COMPACT_ATOMS: atom_id res chain seq x y z
N MET A 1 -10.20 -22.36 -22.83
CA MET A 1 -9.08 -22.02 -23.71
C MET A 1 -7.92 -21.62 -22.82
N GLU A 2 -6.80 -22.33 -22.91
CA GLU A 2 -5.63 -21.95 -22.12
C GLU A 2 -5.06 -20.65 -22.69
N ALA A 3 -4.48 -19.79 -21.84
CA ALA A 3 -3.87 -18.54 -22.29
C ALA A 3 -2.76 -18.75 -23.34
N ILE A 4 -2.21 -19.98 -23.40
CA ILE A 4 -1.22 -20.42 -24.36
C ILE A 4 -1.82 -20.55 -25.77
N ASP A 5 -3.08 -20.98 -25.88
CA ASP A 5 -3.79 -21.13 -27.16
C ASP A 5 -4.14 -19.77 -27.80
N VAL A 6 -4.32 -18.73 -26.98
CA VAL A 6 -4.77 -17.40 -27.41
C VAL A 6 -3.61 -16.45 -27.70
N PHE A 7 -2.55 -16.48 -26.89
CA PHE A 7 -1.43 -15.53 -26.98
C PHE A 7 -0.13 -16.15 -27.51
N GLY A 8 -0.07 -17.48 -27.61
CA GLY A 8 1.16 -18.21 -27.93
C GLY A 8 2.13 -18.28 -26.74
N PRO A 9 2.97 -19.32 -26.68
CA PRO A 9 3.75 -19.67 -25.49
C PRO A 9 4.72 -18.57 -25.02
N LYS A 10 5.25 -17.77 -25.95
CA LYS A 10 6.19 -16.68 -25.64
C LYS A 10 5.52 -15.53 -24.90
N LEU A 11 4.34 -15.07 -25.34
CA LEU A 11 3.62 -13.99 -24.66
C LEU A 11 3.06 -14.44 -23.32
N SER A 12 2.54 -15.67 -23.25
CA SER A 12 2.09 -16.25 -21.97
C SER A 12 3.24 -16.32 -20.95
N ALA A 13 4.44 -16.75 -21.37
CA ALA A 13 5.61 -16.76 -20.50
C ALA A 13 6.01 -15.36 -20.02
N MET A 14 5.95 -14.34 -20.89
CA MET A 14 6.22 -12.95 -20.50
C MET A 14 5.20 -12.41 -19.49
N LEU A 15 3.91 -12.70 -19.68
CA LEU A 15 2.86 -12.31 -18.73
C LEU A 15 3.04 -12.98 -17.37
N VAL A 16 3.38 -14.27 -17.35
CA VAL A 16 3.68 -15.00 -16.11
C VAL A 16 4.89 -14.38 -15.41
N ALA A 17 5.97 -14.10 -16.15
CA ALA A 17 7.15 -13.46 -15.58
C ALA A 17 6.83 -12.08 -14.98
N LEU A 18 6.01 -11.28 -15.68
CA LEU A 18 5.58 -9.97 -15.20
C LEU A 18 4.71 -10.08 -13.94
N ALA A 19 3.81 -11.07 -13.88
CA ALA A 19 3.00 -11.35 -12.70
C ALA A 19 3.87 -11.76 -11.50
N VAL A 20 4.91 -12.57 -11.71
CA VAL A 20 5.87 -12.95 -10.66
C VAL A 20 6.64 -11.73 -10.15
N VAL A 21 7.13 -10.88 -11.06
CA VAL A 21 7.83 -9.64 -10.67
C VAL A 21 6.90 -8.72 -9.89
N TYR A 22 5.67 -8.54 -10.37
CA TYR A 22 4.65 -7.75 -9.68
C TYR A 22 4.40 -8.30 -8.27
N PHE A 23 4.20 -9.62 -8.15
CA PHE A 23 4.02 -10.29 -6.86
C PHE A 23 5.21 -10.05 -5.93
N LEU A 24 6.44 -10.23 -6.40
CA LEU A 24 7.64 -9.99 -5.60
C LEU A 24 7.73 -8.53 -5.11
N ILE A 25 7.38 -7.57 -5.97
CA ILE A 25 7.32 -6.16 -5.60
C ILE A 25 6.20 -5.90 -4.58
N SER A 26 5.05 -6.56 -4.72
CA SER A 26 3.96 -6.45 -3.74
C SER A 26 4.36 -6.93 -2.35
N PHE A 27 5.32 -7.84 -2.25
CA PHE A 27 5.91 -8.28 -0.98
C PHE A 27 7.12 -7.43 -0.52
N ALA A 28 7.50 -6.38 -1.25
CA ALA A 28 8.58 -5.45 -0.86
C ALA A 28 8.47 -4.92 0.57
N PRO A 29 7.28 -4.56 1.11
CA PRO A 29 7.15 -4.10 2.49
C PRO A 29 7.63 -5.10 3.55
N VAL A 30 7.80 -6.37 3.18
CA VAL A 30 8.25 -7.44 4.07
C VAL A 30 9.74 -7.74 3.86
N TRP A 31 10.14 -8.06 2.64
CA TRP A 31 11.53 -8.50 2.39
C TRP A 31 12.52 -7.34 2.42
N TRP A 32 12.13 -6.12 2.02
CA TRP A 32 13.02 -4.95 2.03
C TRP A 32 13.48 -4.55 3.43
N PRO A 33 12.59 -4.32 4.43
CA PRO A 33 13.02 -4.04 5.78
C PRO A 33 13.76 -5.22 6.42
N ALA A 34 13.39 -6.47 6.10
CA ALA A 34 14.13 -7.63 6.57
C ALA A 34 15.59 -7.60 6.08
N LEU A 35 15.81 -7.39 4.78
CA LEU A 35 17.14 -7.23 4.18
C LEU A 35 17.93 -6.10 4.84
N LYS A 36 17.31 -4.95 5.08
CA LYS A 36 17.96 -3.83 5.77
C LYS A 36 18.40 -4.22 7.18
N VAL A 37 17.53 -4.87 7.94
CA VAL A 37 17.80 -5.30 9.31
C VAL A 37 18.93 -6.34 9.39
N PHE A 38 18.96 -7.31 8.48
CA PHE A 38 20.01 -8.33 8.44
C PHE A 38 21.36 -7.81 7.93
N ARG A 39 21.35 -6.75 7.09
CA ARG A 39 22.59 -6.13 6.56
C ARG A 39 23.14 -5.00 7.42
N THR A 40 22.38 -4.47 8.37
CA THR A 40 22.82 -3.34 9.21
C THR A 40 23.66 -3.82 10.40
N ASN A 41 24.86 -3.25 10.55
CA ASN A 41 25.70 -3.38 11.74
C ASN A 41 25.95 -1.97 12.31
N PRO A 42 25.70 -1.72 13.62
CA PRO A 42 25.19 -2.65 14.63
C PRO A 42 23.72 -3.05 14.39
N LYS A 43 23.35 -4.27 14.84
CA LYS A 43 22.00 -4.81 14.64
C LYS A 43 20.95 -3.94 15.32
N LEU A 44 19.83 -3.70 14.64
CA LEU A 44 18.68 -2.97 15.20
C LEU A 44 18.07 -3.75 16.39
N PRO A 45 17.66 -3.06 17.47
CA PRO A 45 16.93 -3.70 18.57
C PRO A 45 15.60 -4.25 18.05
N ARG A 46 15.18 -5.46 18.45
CA ARG A 46 13.86 -6.06 18.10
C ARG A 46 13.57 -6.09 16.57
N PRO A 47 14.38 -6.82 15.78
CA PRO A 47 14.34 -6.81 14.32
C PRO A 47 13.00 -7.24 13.70
N LEU A 48 12.35 -8.26 14.26
CA LEU A 48 11.07 -8.76 13.74
C LEU A 48 9.93 -7.77 13.93
N LEU A 49 9.91 -7.05 15.06
CA LEU A 49 8.91 -6.02 15.33
C LEU A 49 9.08 -4.83 14.40
N PHE A 50 10.32 -4.47 14.04
CA PHE A 50 10.58 -3.44 13.05
C PHE A 50 9.96 -3.81 11.69
N VAL A 51 10.21 -5.03 11.21
CA VAL A 51 9.66 -5.53 9.93
C VAL A 51 8.14 -5.54 9.97
N ALA A 52 7.54 -6.06 11.04
CA ALA A 52 6.08 -6.13 11.19
C ALA A 52 5.43 -4.73 11.19
N ILE A 53 6.01 -3.77 11.92
CA ILE A 53 5.49 -2.40 11.99
C ILE A 53 5.64 -1.69 10.65
N VAL A 54 6.79 -1.82 9.98
CA VAL A 54 6.99 -1.24 8.64
C VAL A 54 6.00 -1.82 7.65
N ALA A 55 5.83 -3.15 7.62
CA ALA A 55 4.86 -3.79 6.73
C ALA A 55 3.43 -3.29 7.01
N ALA A 56 3.00 -3.27 8.27
CA ALA A 56 1.67 -2.79 8.66
C ALA A 56 1.45 -1.32 8.28
N LEU A 57 2.45 -0.45 8.48
CA LEU A 57 2.38 0.96 8.09
C LEU A 57 2.31 1.13 6.57
N VAL A 58 3.14 0.43 5.80
CA VAL A 58 3.13 0.53 4.34
C VAL A 58 1.80 0.05 3.78
N TYR A 59 1.33 -1.14 4.18
CA TYR A 59 0.04 -1.65 3.71
C TYR A 59 -1.13 -0.79 4.19
N GLY A 60 -1.08 -0.29 5.42
CA GLY A 60 -2.12 0.59 5.98
C GLY A 60 -2.20 1.93 5.24
N VAL A 61 -1.07 2.62 5.06
CA VAL A 61 -1.00 3.90 4.32
C VAL A 61 -1.39 3.69 2.86
N PHE A 62 -0.88 2.63 2.22
CA PHE A 62 -1.24 2.31 0.84
C PHE A 62 -2.74 2.06 0.69
N SER A 63 -3.33 1.22 1.56
CA SER A 63 -4.76 0.93 1.53
C SER A 63 -5.58 2.19 1.78
N PHE A 64 -5.18 3.01 2.75
CA PHE A 64 -5.84 4.28 3.04
C PHE A 64 -5.82 5.22 1.82
N LEU A 65 -4.66 5.40 1.18
CA LEU A 65 -4.53 6.21 -0.03
C LEU A 65 -5.36 5.64 -1.19
N ALA A 66 -5.35 4.32 -1.37
CA ALA A 66 -6.16 3.66 -2.39
C ALA A 66 -7.65 3.92 -2.15
N PHE A 67 -8.16 3.73 -0.93
CA PHE A 67 -9.55 4.04 -0.60
C PHE A 67 -9.88 5.53 -0.74
N ALA A 68 -8.99 6.41 -0.29
CA ALA A 68 -9.19 7.85 -0.36
C ALA A 68 -9.29 8.37 -1.80
N VAL A 69 -8.66 7.69 -2.77
CA VAL A 69 -8.71 8.07 -4.19
C VAL A 69 -9.78 7.29 -4.94
N LEU A 70 -9.84 5.97 -4.78
CA LEU A 70 -10.76 5.11 -5.52
C LEU A 70 -12.21 5.34 -5.12
N LEU A 71 -12.53 5.52 -3.83
CA LEU A 71 -13.93 5.73 -3.44
C LEU A 71 -14.56 6.98 -4.08
N PRO A 72 -13.91 8.16 -4.06
CA PRO A 72 -14.43 9.33 -4.78
C PRO A 72 -14.51 9.12 -6.31
N VAL A 73 -13.53 8.45 -6.91
CA VAL A 73 -13.50 8.19 -8.36
C VAL A 73 -14.66 7.27 -8.77
N GLU A 74 -14.87 6.18 -8.05
CA GLU A 74 -15.99 5.25 -8.27
C GLU A 74 -17.34 5.92 -8.01
N ALA A 75 -17.46 6.68 -6.92
CA ALA A 75 -18.68 7.43 -6.62
C ALA A 75 -19.01 8.46 -7.72
N TYR A 76 -17.99 9.15 -8.25
CA TYR A 76 -18.15 10.05 -9.39
C TYR A 76 -18.58 9.29 -10.64
N GLY A 77 -17.93 8.17 -10.95
CA GLY A 77 -18.23 7.31 -12.10
C GLY A 77 -19.66 6.73 -12.07
N ILE A 78 -20.17 6.38 -10.89
CA ILE A 78 -21.50 5.77 -10.74
C ILE A 78 -22.60 6.83 -10.73
N PHE A 79 -22.42 7.93 -9.97
CA PHE A 79 -23.52 8.87 -9.70
C PHE A 79 -23.49 10.14 -10.56
N VAL A 80 -22.31 10.60 -10.97
CA VAL A 80 -22.16 11.94 -11.59
C VAL A 80 -21.87 11.83 -13.09
N ALA A 81 -20.99 10.92 -13.50
CA ALA A 81 -20.62 10.70 -14.89
C ALA A 81 -21.81 10.43 -15.83
N PRO A 82 -22.76 9.52 -15.52
CA PRO A 82 -23.90 9.23 -16.42
C PRO A 82 -24.82 10.44 -16.60
N SER A 83 -24.98 11.25 -15.55
CA SER A 83 -25.80 12.46 -15.57
C SER A 83 -25.17 13.57 -16.43
N LEU A 84 -23.84 13.64 -16.49
CA LEU A 84 -23.11 14.60 -17.32
C LEU A 84 -23.07 14.19 -18.80
N GLU A 85 -22.96 12.89 -19.08
CA GLU A 85 -23.01 12.36 -20.45
C GLU A 85 -24.38 12.56 -21.08
N THR A 86 -25.46 12.28 -20.33
CA THR A 86 -26.84 12.51 -20.79
C THR A 86 -27.17 13.98 -21.00
N ALA A 87 -26.56 14.89 -20.24
CA ALA A 87 -26.73 16.33 -20.38
C ALA A 87 -25.86 16.95 -21.50
N ASN A 88 -25.03 16.15 -22.20
CA ASN A 88 -24.14 16.56 -23.28
C ASN A 88 -23.21 17.75 -22.93
N VAL A 89 -22.79 17.84 -21.67
CA VAL A 89 -22.03 18.98 -21.15
C VAL A 89 -20.52 18.73 -21.35
N ALA A 90 -19.92 19.47 -22.29
CA ALA A 90 -18.50 19.36 -22.64
C ALA A 90 -17.53 19.64 -21.47
N TYR A 91 -17.96 20.38 -20.44
CA TYR A 91 -17.14 20.71 -19.27
C TYR A 91 -16.77 19.51 -18.38
N GLY A 92 -17.48 18.38 -18.48
CA GLY A 92 -17.19 17.16 -17.72
C GLY A 92 -16.18 16.20 -18.36
N ALA A 93 -15.87 16.36 -19.65
CA ALA A 93 -15.13 15.38 -20.44
C ALA A 93 -13.68 15.14 -19.95
N GLY A 94 -13.04 16.17 -19.39
CA GLY A 94 -11.71 16.05 -18.80
C GLY A 94 -11.71 15.23 -17.51
N LEU A 95 -12.70 15.47 -16.63
CA LEU A 95 -12.83 14.73 -15.37
C LEU A 95 -13.20 13.27 -15.63
N LEU A 96 -14.10 13.02 -16.59
CA LEU A 96 -14.48 11.68 -17.08
C LEU A 96 -13.28 10.88 -17.61
N ARG A 97 -12.39 11.51 -18.39
CA ARG A 97 -11.17 10.86 -18.89
C ARG A 97 -10.18 10.52 -17.77
N ILE A 98 -10.01 11.43 -16.81
CA ILE A 98 -9.11 11.21 -15.68
C ILE A 98 -9.67 10.09 -14.79
N SER A 99 -10.97 10.12 -14.46
CA SER A 99 -11.61 9.08 -13.64
C SER A 99 -11.56 7.72 -14.33
N GLY A 100 -11.82 7.64 -15.64
CA GLY A 100 -11.70 6.40 -16.41
C GLY A 100 -10.27 5.86 -16.44
N PHE A 101 -9.27 6.73 -16.62
CA PHE A 101 -7.87 6.33 -16.57
C PHE A 101 -7.49 5.75 -15.20
N PHE A 102 -7.96 6.35 -14.11
CA PHE A 102 -7.72 5.80 -12.77
C PHE A 102 -8.44 4.47 -12.56
N ALA A 103 -9.69 4.32 -13.01
CA ALA A 103 -10.42 3.06 -12.90
C ALA A 103 -9.73 1.91 -13.66
N ASP A 104 -9.20 2.19 -14.85
CA ASP A 104 -8.65 1.15 -15.74
C ASP A 104 -7.16 0.84 -15.47
N TYR A 105 -6.38 1.81 -15.01
CA TYR A 105 -4.92 1.71 -14.94
C TYR A 105 -4.31 1.91 -13.54
N TRP A 106 -5.11 2.03 -12.47
CA TRP A 106 -4.57 2.21 -11.11
C TRP A 106 -3.59 1.10 -10.70
N TRP A 107 -3.80 -0.14 -11.18
CA TRP A 107 -2.94 -1.28 -10.88
C TRP A 107 -1.48 -1.08 -11.35
N ILE A 108 -1.24 -0.26 -12.38
CA ILE A 108 0.11 0.09 -12.86
C ILE A 108 0.84 0.97 -11.83
N LEU A 109 0.11 1.80 -11.09
CA LEU A 109 0.67 2.69 -10.07
C LEU A 109 0.99 1.96 -8.76
N VAL A 110 0.45 0.76 -8.55
CA VAL A 110 0.63 0.01 -7.30
C VAL A 110 2.10 -0.31 -7.02
N PRO A 111 2.87 -0.97 -7.93
CA PRO A 111 4.27 -1.29 -7.67
C PRO A 111 5.16 -0.07 -7.36
N PRO A 112 5.17 1.02 -8.14
CA PRO A 112 6.05 2.15 -7.86
C PRO A 112 5.66 2.86 -6.55
N VAL A 113 4.37 3.04 -6.27
CA VAL A 113 3.92 3.65 -5.00
C VAL A 113 4.32 2.78 -3.82
N GLN A 114 4.17 1.46 -3.93
CA GLN A 114 4.51 0.53 -2.87
C GLN A 114 6.02 0.48 -2.60
N ILE A 115 6.86 0.54 -3.64
CA ILE A 115 8.32 0.67 -3.49
C ILE A 115 8.68 1.98 -2.79
N LEU A 116 8.12 3.11 -3.24
CA LEU A 116 8.39 4.42 -2.67
C LEU A 116 7.98 4.50 -1.20
N LEU A 117 6.77 4.04 -0.86
CA LEU A 117 6.28 3.97 0.53
C LEU A 117 7.16 3.06 1.38
N THR A 118 7.49 1.87 0.87
CA THR A 118 8.37 0.93 1.57
C THR A 118 9.71 1.58 1.89
N TRP A 119 10.35 2.19 0.90
CA TRP A 119 11.64 2.87 1.08
C TRP A 119 11.54 4.02 2.09
N TYR A 120 10.56 4.89 1.93
CA TYR A 120 10.34 6.06 2.78
C TYR A 120 10.06 5.68 4.23
N ILE A 121 9.08 4.79 4.46
CA ILE A 121 8.68 4.35 5.81
C ILE A 121 9.82 3.56 6.48
N THR A 122 10.49 2.65 5.75
CA THR A 122 11.65 1.92 6.27
C THR A 122 12.80 2.86 6.65
N ALA A 123 13.02 3.95 5.90
CA ALA A 123 14.01 4.96 6.23
C ALA A 123 13.61 5.77 7.46
N GLN A 124 12.37 6.26 7.51
CA GLN A 124 11.86 7.10 8.59
C GLN A 124 11.76 6.36 9.93
N VAL A 125 11.13 5.18 9.94
CA VAL A 125 11.04 4.33 11.13
C VAL A 125 12.43 3.89 11.56
N GLY A 126 13.29 3.49 10.61
CA GLY A 126 14.64 3.01 10.91
C GLY A 126 15.52 4.04 11.64
N ARG A 127 15.40 5.33 11.27
CA ARG A 127 16.14 6.42 11.95
C ARG A 127 15.71 6.63 13.40
N ARG A 128 14.44 6.38 13.73
CA ARG A 128 13.86 6.63 15.06
C ARG A 128 13.73 5.36 15.90
N TRP A 129 14.00 4.19 15.32
CA TRP A 129 13.68 2.90 15.89
C TRP A 129 14.36 2.63 17.25
N ALA A 130 15.64 2.97 17.37
CA ALA A 130 16.37 2.82 18.62
C ALA A 130 15.76 3.66 19.75
N HIS A 131 15.32 4.89 19.45
CA HIS A 131 14.65 5.76 20.41
C HIS A 131 13.24 5.24 20.77
N ILE A 132 12.50 4.70 19.81
CA ILE A 132 11.17 4.10 20.06
C ILE A 132 11.29 2.88 20.98
N CYS A 133 12.31 2.05 20.75
CA CYS A 133 12.57 0.87 21.58
C CYS A 133 13.11 1.21 22.98
N ALA A 134 13.81 2.34 23.12
CA ALA A 134 14.36 2.81 24.39
C ALA A 134 13.36 3.61 25.24
N ALA A 135 12.18 3.94 24.69
CA ALA A 135 11.16 4.66 25.43
C ALA A 135 10.68 3.82 26.63
N PRO A 136 10.75 4.35 27.87
CA PRO A 136 10.29 3.61 29.04
C PRO A 136 8.79 3.32 28.94
N PRO A 137 8.31 2.17 29.47
CA PRO A 137 6.89 1.86 29.48
C PRO A 137 6.13 3.00 30.16
N ASN A 138 5.09 3.48 29.49
CA ASN A 138 4.25 4.56 30.01
C ASN A 138 3.43 4.05 31.19
N ASN A 139 3.97 4.18 32.40
CA ASN A 139 3.34 3.77 33.66
C ASN A 139 2.13 4.65 34.06
N SER A 140 1.67 5.55 33.18
CA SER A 140 0.51 6.42 33.39
C SER A 140 -0.83 5.68 33.34
N PHE A 141 -0.87 4.48 32.74
CA PHE A 141 -2.09 3.66 32.75
C PHE A 141 -2.24 2.97 34.11
N LYS A 142 -2.65 3.73 35.13
CA LYS A 142 -3.19 3.15 36.36
C LYS A 142 -4.64 2.76 36.07
N PRO A 143 -4.97 1.46 35.95
CA PRO A 143 -6.37 1.06 35.86
C PRO A 143 -7.08 1.61 37.09
N LYS A 144 -8.05 2.51 36.88
CA LYS A 144 -8.89 3.02 37.97
C LYS A 144 -9.62 1.79 38.53
N PRO A 145 -9.41 1.40 39.80
CA PRO A 145 -10.12 0.26 40.35
C PRO A 145 -11.62 0.54 40.22
N LEU A 146 -12.36 -0.42 39.66
CA LEU A 146 -13.81 -0.38 39.62
C LEU A 146 -14.29 -0.27 41.07
N ARG A 147 -14.94 0.85 41.38
CA ARG A 147 -15.43 1.18 42.72
C ARG A 147 -16.52 0.18 43.08
N GLY A 148 -16.19 -0.88 43.85
CA GLY A 148 -17.19 -1.84 44.31
C GLY A 148 -16.75 -3.28 44.62
N SER A 149 -15.46 -3.64 44.53
CA SER A 149 -14.98 -4.95 44.99
C SER A 149 -14.27 -4.84 46.34
N ALA A 150 -15.06 -4.66 47.40
CA ALA A 150 -14.70 -4.96 48.79
C ALA A 150 -15.99 -5.29 49.53
#